data_AF-A0AAV2FAS8-F1
#
_entry.id   AF-A0AAV2FAS8-F1
#
_cell.length_a   1.000
_cell.length_b   1.000
_cell.length_c   1.000
_cell.angle_alpha   90.00
_cell.angle_beta   90.00
_cell.angle_gamma   90.00
#
_symmetry.space_group_name_H-M   'P 1'
#
loop_
_entity.id
_entity.type
_entity.pdbx_description
1 polymer ?
#
loop_
_entity_poly.entity_id
_entity_poly.type
_entity_poly.pdbx_seq_one_letter_code
_entity_poly.pdbx_strand_id
1 'polypeptide(L)'
;MSLKSEHNHLEKLCLLDSSRKEGVLDAIKGGLSNCLSETNLHLTVPGLKSKTRGKVKDIYDGGEYLVLVTTDRQSALDRVLASIPFKGQVLNETSL
;
A
#
# COMPACT_ATOMS: atom_id res chain seq x y z
N MET A 1 44.66 -5.58 2.42
CA MET A 1 44.22 -6.10 1.12
C MET A 1 43.09 -7.11 1.32
N SER A 2 41.89 -6.68 1.75
CA SER A 2 40.67 -7.52 1.79
C SER A 2 39.41 -6.74 2.18
N LEU A 3 39.18 -5.55 1.61
CA LEU A 3 37.94 -4.79 1.84
C LEU A 3 37.29 -4.25 0.54
N LYS A 4 37.80 -4.66 -0.63
CA LYS A 4 37.27 -4.20 -1.94
C LYS A 4 36.31 -5.19 -2.63
N SER A 5 36.09 -6.39 -2.07
CA SER A 5 35.25 -7.42 -2.74
C SER A 5 33.77 -7.38 -2.35
N GLU A 6 33.40 -6.76 -1.23
CA GLU A 6 31.99 -6.72 -0.80
C GLU A 6 31.18 -5.55 -1.40
N HIS A 7 31.84 -4.46 -1.80
CA HIS A 7 31.16 -3.34 -2.45
C HIS A 7 30.62 -3.65 -3.85
N ASN A 8 31.08 -4.72 -4.50
CA ASN A 8 30.70 -5.05 -5.88
C ASN A 8 29.40 -5.88 -5.98
N HIS A 9 28.91 -6.42 -4.86
CA HIS A 9 27.72 -7.29 -4.86
C HIS A 9 26.41 -6.51 -4.62
N LEU A 10 26.51 -5.34 -3.97
CA LEU A 10 25.39 -4.44 -3.71
C LEU A 10 25.02 -3.58 -4.93
N GLU A 11 26.02 -3.17 -5.73
CA GLU A 11 25.77 -2.45 -6.99
C GLU A 11 25.00 -3.31 -8.00
N LYS A 12 25.22 -4.62 -8.01
CA LYS A 12 24.57 -5.55 -8.94
C LYS A 12 23.06 -5.72 -8.71
N LEU A 13 22.52 -5.29 -7.57
CA LEU A 13 21.14 -5.57 -7.18
C LEU A 13 20.11 -4.50 -7.60
N CYS A 14 20.50 -3.28 -7.95
CA CYS A 14 19.51 -2.22 -8.10
C CYS A 14 19.90 -1.13 -9.14
N LEU A 15 19.18 -1.10 -10.27
CA LEU A 15 18.95 0.06 -11.14
C LEU A 15 20.11 0.58 -12.05
N LEU A 16 21.18 -0.18 -12.27
CA LEU A 16 22.32 0.27 -13.10
C LEU A 16 22.11 0.15 -14.62
N ASP A 17 21.18 -0.69 -15.09
CA ASP A 17 20.79 -0.71 -16.50
C ASP A 17 19.72 0.36 -16.74
N SER A 18 20.06 1.40 -17.51
CA SER A 18 19.17 2.51 -17.84
C SER A 18 17.85 2.02 -18.45
N SER A 19 17.88 0.93 -19.22
CA SER A 19 16.68 0.34 -19.83
C SER A 19 15.74 -0.29 -18.80
N ARG A 20 16.28 -1.05 -17.84
CA ARG A 20 15.50 -1.67 -16.75
C ARG A 20 14.95 -0.63 -15.78
N LYS A 21 15.71 0.42 -15.50
CA LYS A 21 15.28 1.52 -14.64
C LYS A 21 14.06 2.23 -15.23
N GLU A 22 14.08 2.54 -16.52
CA GLU A 22 12.96 3.18 -17.21
C GLU A 22 11.70 2.33 -17.13
N GLY A 23 11.81 1.04 -17.48
CA GLY A 23 10.66 0.12 -17.45
C GLY A 23 10.07 -0.06 -16.05
N VAL A 24 10.90 -0.11 -15.01
CA VAL A 24 10.42 -0.15 -13.62
C VAL A 24 9.71 1.14 -13.24
N LEU A 25 10.26 2.30 -13.61
CA LEU A 25 9.64 3.60 -13.31
C LEU A 25 8.29 3.75 -14.02
N ASP A 26 8.18 3.29 -15.26
CA ASP A 26 6.92 3.33 -16.01
C ASP A 26 5.88 2.40 -15.42
N ALA A 27 6.27 1.19 -15.01
CA ALA A 27 5.39 0.28 -14.28
C ALA A 27 4.92 0.89 -12.95
N ILE A 28 5.83 1.53 -12.19
CA ILE A 28 5.48 2.23 -10.93
C ILE A 28 4.47 3.34 -11.22
N LYS A 29 4.76 4.24 -12.17
CA LYS A 29 3.87 5.34 -12.55
C LYS A 29 2.50 4.83 -12.99
N GLY A 30 2.47 3.78 -13.81
CA GLY A 30 1.23 3.15 -14.28
C GLY A 30 0.42 2.49 -13.17
N GLY A 31 1.09 2.04 -12.09
CA GLY A 31 0.44 1.43 -10.93
C GLY A 31 -0.15 2.43 -9.92
N LEU A 32 0.26 3.70 -9.94
CA LEU A 32 -0.15 4.68 -8.92
C LEU A 32 -1.68 4.88 -8.85
N SER A 33 -2.37 4.81 -9.98
CA SER A 33 -3.83 4.96 -10.05
C SER A 33 -4.60 3.81 -9.39
N ASN A 34 -3.95 2.67 -9.14
CA ASN A 34 -4.58 1.52 -8.50
C ASN A 34 -4.63 1.62 -6.96
N CYS A 35 -4.10 2.70 -6.38
CA CYS A 35 -4.06 2.86 -4.92
C CYS A 35 -5.46 3.09 -4.32
N LEU A 36 -5.92 2.18 -3.47
CA LEU A 36 -7.13 2.37 -2.67
C LEU A 36 -6.82 3.20 -1.42
N SER A 37 -6.86 4.52 -1.56
CA SER A 37 -6.50 5.44 -0.46
C SER A 37 -7.65 5.73 0.50
N GLU A 38 -8.90 5.61 0.07
CA GLU A 38 -10.10 5.86 0.87
C GLU A 38 -11.32 5.18 0.24
N THR A 39 -12.29 4.79 1.07
CA THR A 39 -13.57 4.20 0.63
C THR A 39 -14.74 5.00 1.16
N ASN A 40 -15.92 4.90 0.55
CA ASN A 40 -17.14 5.58 1.03
C ASN A 40 -18.35 4.65 1.00
N LEU A 41 -18.22 3.46 1.60
CA LEU A 41 -19.23 2.39 1.48
C LEU A 41 -20.55 2.72 2.18
N HIS A 42 -20.55 3.55 3.22
CA HIS A 42 -21.76 4.06 3.87
C HIS A 42 -22.71 4.84 2.93
N LEU A 43 -22.23 5.32 1.77
CA LEU A 43 -23.03 6.03 0.78
C LEU A 43 -23.63 5.10 -0.28
N THR A 44 -23.05 3.90 -0.45
CA THR A 44 -23.35 3.02 -1.59
C THR A 44 -23.87 1.65 -1.18
N VAL A 45 -23.61 1.22 0.06
CA VAL A 45 -23.99 -0.09 0.59
C VAL A 45 -25.09 0.10 1.65
N PRO A 46 -26.34 -0.31 1.37
CA PRO A 46 -27.40 -0.29 2.37
C PRO A 46 -27.02 -1.07 3.63
N GLY A 47 -27.27 -0.49 4.80
CA GLY A 47 -26.99 -1.11 6.09
C GLY A 47 -25.67 -0.69 6.73
N LEU A 48 -24.72 -0.09 5.98
CA LEU A 48 -23.54 0.53 6.56
C LEU A 48 -23.82 1.98 6.93
N LYS A 49 -23.78 2.30 8.23
CA LYS A 49 -24.27 3.58 8.75
C LYS A 49 -23.19 4.66 8.78
N SER A 50 -22.14 4.41 9.54
CA SER A 50 -21.09 5.40 9.80
C SER A 50 -19.74 4.88 9.35
N LYS A 51 -18.85 5.80 8.98
CA LYS A 51 -17.47 5.53 8.60
C LYS A 51 -16.53 6.16 9.64
N THR A 52 -15.65 5.36 10.19
CA THR A 52 -14.50 5.83 10.99
C THR A 52 -13.22 5.57 10.22
N ARG A 53 -12.44 6.62 9.96
CA ARG A 53 -11.17 6.51 9.24
C ARG A 53 -10.01 6.29 10.22
N GLY A 54 -9.41 5.12 10.18
CA GLY A 54 -8.15 4.83 10.86
C GLY A 54 -6.92 5.15 10.00
N LYS A 55 -5.72 4.93 10.53
CA LYS A 55 -4.44 5.13 9.80
C LYS A 55 -4.41 4.32 8.49
N VAL A 56 -4.75 3.03 8.58
CA VAL A 56 -4.62 2.07 7.46
C VAL A 56 -5.91 1.29 7.14
N LYS A 57 -6.95 1.40 7.97
CA LYS A 57 -8.27 0.80 7.71
C LYS A 57 -9.37 1.85 7.76
N ASP A 58 -10.37 1.69 6.89
CA ASP A 58 -11.66 2.35 7.04
C ASP A 58 -12.61 1.38 7.74
N ILE A 59 -13.29 1.84 8.78
CA ILE A 59 -14.17 1.02 9.62
C ILE A 59 -15.61 1.47 9.39
N TYR A 60 -16.51 0.53 9.12
CA TYR A 60 -17.92 0.81 8.95
C TYR A 60 -18.77 0.06 9.97
N ASP A 61 -19.76 0.77 10.51
CA ASP A 61 -20.73 0.22 11.44
C ASP A 61 -21.92 -0.40 10.69
N GLY A 62 -22.09 -1.72 10.82
CA GLY A 62 -23.21 -2.50 10.31
C GLY A 62 -24.30 -2.79 11.36
N GLY A 63 -24.19 -2.25 12.57
CA GLY A 63 -25.10 -2.47 13.70
C GLY A 63 -24.66 -3.64 14.58
N GLU A 64 -24.73 -4.87 14.07
CA GLU A 64 -24.33 -6.08 14.81
C GLU A 64 -22.89 -6.51 14.51
N TYR A 65 -22.29 -5.94 13.46
CA TYR A 65 -20.96 -6.25 13.01
C TYR A 65 -20.23 -4.99 12.55
N LEU A 66 -18.91 -5.09 12.48
CA LEU A 66 -18.05 -4.07 11.89
C LEU A 66 -17.45 -4.58 10.60
N VAL A 67 -17.44 -3.73 9.57
CA VAL A 67 -16.70 -3.99 8.34
C VAL A 67 -15.40 -3.22 8.37
N LEU A 68 -14.28 -3.95 8.29
CA LEU A 68 -12.94 -3.40 8.30
C LEU A 68 -12.36 -3.47 6.89
N VAL A 69 -12.23 -2.34 6.22
CA VAL A 69 -11.62 -2.26 4.88
C VAL A 69 -10.16 -1.88 5.02
N THR A 70 -9.26 -2.81 4.71
CA THR A 70 -7.81 -2.54 4.70
C THR A 70 -7.42 -1.76 3.45
N THR A 71 -6.88 -0.55 3.64
CA THR A 71 -6.52 0.38 2.55
C THR A 71 -5.03 0.31 2.20
N ASP A 72 -4.66 0.94 1.09
CA ASP A 72 -3.28 1.02 0.61
C ASP A 72 -2.42 2.05 1.37
N ARG A 73 -3.03 2.82 2.29
CA ARG A 73 -2.34 3.83 3.10
C ARG A 73 -1.23 3.20 3.93
N GLN A 74 -0.01 3.69 3.78
CA GLN A 74 1.14 3.34 4.61
C GLN A 74 1.36 4.41 5.66
N SER A 75 1.53 4.00 6.92
CA SER A 75 1.84 4.91 8.02
C SER A 75 3.12 4.50 8.74
N ALA A 76 3.83 5.50 9.27
CA ALA A 76 4.92 5.34 10.22
C ALA A 76 5.10 6.67 10.99
N LEU A 77 5.68 6.61 12.19
CA LEU A 77 5.89 7.80 13.03
C LEU A 77 4.60 8.64 13.22
N ASP A 78 3.48 7.94 13.47
CA ASP A 78 2.14 8.52 13.65
C ASP A 78 1.57 9.34 12.47
N ARG A 79 2.15 9.24 11.28
CA ARG A 79 1.67 9.93 10.08
C ARG A 79 1.42 8.96 8.93
N VAL A 80 0.46 9.28 8.07
CA VAL A 80 0.29 8.61 6.78
C VAL A 80 1.35 9.17 5.82
N LEU A 81 2.20 8.30 5.27
CA LEU A 81 3.36 8.69 4.47
C LEU A 81 3.10 8.59 2.96
N ALA A 82 2.38 7.55 2.53
CA ALA A 82 2.15 7.24 1.13
C ALA A 82 0.98 6.26 0.98
N SER A 83 0.59 5.97 -0.26
CA SER A 83 -0.24 4.82 -0.62
C SER A 83 0.58 3.88 -1.49
N ILE A 84 0.53 2.58 -1.18
CA ILE A 84 1.24 1.54 -1.93
C ILE A 84 0.20 0.69 -2.64
N PRO A 85 0.21 0.63 -3.99
CA PRO A 85 -0.84 -0.04 -4.75
C PRO A 85 -0.94 -1.52 -4.34
N PHE A 86 -2.18 -1.99 -4.13
CA PHE A 86 -2.53 -3.37 -3.77
C PHE A 86 -2.03 -3.86 -2.40
N LYS A 87 -1.41 -3.00 -1.59
CA LYS A 87 -0.95 -3.38 -0.25
C LYS A 87 -2.11 -3.84 0.64
N GLY A 88 -3.21 -3.08 0.62
CA GLY A 88 -4.41 -3.36 1.40
C GLY A 88 -5.02 -4.72 1.05
N GLN A 89 -4.99 -5.10 -0.22
CA GLN A 89 -5.46 -6.40 -0.69
C GLN A 89 -4.63 -7.55 -0.09
N VAL A 90 -3.31 -7.51 -0.25
CA VAL A 90 -2.40 -8.54 0.29
C VAL A 90 -2.51 -8.63 1.81
N LEU A 91 -2.57 -7.48 2.50
CA LEU A 91 -2.73 -7.46 3.95
C LEU A 91 -4.09 -8.00 4.42
N ASN A 92 -5.15 -7.79 3.63
CA ASN A 92 -6.46 -8.32 3.95
C ASN A 92 -6.49 -9.85 3.81
N GLU A 93 -5.89 -10.40 2.76
CA GLU A 93 -5.81 -11.85 2.52
C GLU A 93 -4.92 -12.60 3.53
N THR A 94 -3.92 -11.90 4.07
CA THR A 94 -2.99 -12.47 5.08
C THR A 94 -3.46 -12.26 6.52
N SER A 95 -4.51 -11.46 6.74
CA SER A 95 -5.07 -11.25 8.08
C SER A 95 -5.82 -12.52 8.52
N LEU A 96 -5.36 -13.14 9.62
CA LEU A 96 -6.05 -14.23 10.32
C LEU A 96 -7.34 -13.74 11.00
#